data_AF-A0AAE9PYL9-F1
#
_entry.id   AF-A0AAE9PYL9-F1
#
_cell.length_a   1.000
_cell.length_b   1.000
_cell.length_c   1.000
_cell.angle_alpha   90.00
_cell.angle_beta   90.00
_cell.angle_gamma   90.00
#
_symmetry.space_group_name_H-M   'P 1'
#
loop_
_entity.id
_entity.type
_entity.pdbx_description
1 polymer ?
#
loop_
_entity_poly.entity_id
_entity_poly.type
_entity_poly.pdbx_seq_one_letter_code
_entity_poly.pdbx_strand_id
1 'polypeptide(L)'
;MTVTSYKCNNWIPIEGTMKDKISAVLQEIAERYKDPNQVRSWMQKVPPIEVDGKKIERWSDETLASGFTSICLLMGELDRLYPDDGWDIIGHQYLEQIQIFVERQGIHNVSLYSGLAGILLGIYALSRNGTRYQGMLDSLASWYEEIVSHKLTLYRNEWQNGRLQMSQYDTISGLAGIGRITMLFLNRPGMNSIWEKTIELFQIMCGEKKRVVTQYLLGIFLRNVSFKKVKNYNIPKAILI
;
A
#
# COMPACT_ATOMS: atom_id res chain seq x y z
N MET A 1 -23.12 7.05 16.28
CA MET A 1 -22.09 7.53 15.32
C MET A 1 -22.76 7.78 13.99
N THR A 2 -23.01 9.02 13.64
CA THR A 2 -23.52 9.42 12.32
C THR A 2 -22.33 9.51 11.36
N VAL A 3 -22.25 8.57 10.42
CA VAL A 3 -21.27 8.61 9.32
C VAL A 3 -21.71 9.71 8.38
N THR A 4 -21.01 10.84 8.40
CA THR A 4 -21.18 11.89 7.40
C THR A 4 -20.67 11.37 6.07
N SER A 5 -21.58 10.96 5.20
CA SER A 5 -21.29 10.62 3.80
C SER A 5 -20.86 11.89 3.07
N TYR A 6 -19.57 11.98 2.72
CA TYR A 6 -19.09 12.99 1.80
C TYR A 6 -19.59 12.61 0.40
N LYS A 7 -20.72 13.15 -0.04
CA LYS A 7 -21.08 13.11 -1.45
C LYS A 7 -20.13 14.03 -2.20
N CYS A 8 -19.22 13.44 -2.98
CA CYS A 8 -18.41 14.17 -3.95
C CYS A 8 -19.33 14.65 -5.08
N ASN A 9 -20.00 15.78 -4.89
CA ASN A 9 -20.98 16.34 -5.83
C ASN A 9 -20.32 16.97 -7.09
N ASN A 10 -19.00 16.92 -7.20
CA ASN A 10 -18.25 17.51 -8.32
C ASN A 10 -17.68 16.47 -9.29
N TRP A 11 -18.05 15.19 -9.16
CA TRP A 11 -17.69 14.22 -10.19
C TRP A 11 -18.54 14.47 -11.43
N ILE A 12 -17.92 15.00 -12.47
CA ILE A 12 -18.55 15.20 -13.77
C ILE A 12 -18.31 13.92 -14.57
N PRO A 13 -19.35 13.13 -14.90
CA PRO A 13 -19.21 11.98 -15.77
C PRO A 13 -18.61 12.41 -17.11
N ILE A 14 -17.68 11.62 -17.60
CA ILE A 14 -17.17 11.79 -18.95
C ILE A 14 -18.17 11.14 -19.91
N GLU A 15 -18.70 11.94 -20.82
CA GLU A 15 -19.76 11.54 -21.76
C GLU A 15 -19.37 11.80 -23.22
N GLY A 16 -20.11 11.17 -24.14
CA GLY A 16 -19.96 11.34 -25.58
C GLY A 16 -18.56 11.05 -26.09
N THR A 17 -18.11 11.85 -27.06
CA THR A 17 -16.85 11.61 -27.80
C THR A 17 -15.59 11.58 -26.94
N MET A 18 -15.60 12.23 -25.77
CA MET A 18 -14.47 12.16 -24.85
C MET A 18 -14.36 10.79 -24.20
N LYS A 19 -15.48 10.19 -23.83
CA LYS A 19 -15.52 8.83 -23.29
C LYS A 19 -14.95 7.84 -24.31
N ASP A 20 -15.37 7.94 -25.57
CA ASP A 20 -14.91 7.06 -26.64
C ASP A 20 -13.39 7.17 -26.85
N LYS A 21 -12.84 8.40 -26.82
CA LYS A 21 -11.39 8.63 -26.91
C LYS A 21 -10.63 8.01 -25.74
N ILE A 22 -11.15 8.16 -24.52
CA ILE A 22 -10.52 7.55 -23.33
C ILE A 22 -10.57 6.04 -23.42
N SER A 23 -11.70 5.45 -23.83
CA SER A 23 -11.83 4.02 -24.05
C SER A 23 -10.85 3.50 -25.10
N ALA A 24 -10.67 4.22 -26.21
CA ALA A 24 -9.69 3.85 -27.24
C ALA A 24 -8.25 3.85 -26.70
N VAL A 25 -7.85 4.91 -25.97
CA VAL A 25 -6.52 5.00 -25.35
C VAL A 25 -6.33 3.89 -24.31
N LEU A 26 -7.35 3.61 -23.49
CA LEU A 26 -7.29 2.53 -22.51
C LEU A 26 -7.10 1.17 -23.20
N GLN A 27 -7.81 0.92 -24.30
CA GLN A 27 -7.67 -0.31 -25.08
C GLN A 27 -6.27 -0.44 -25.68
N GLU A 28 -5.70 0.63 -26.23
CA GLU A 28 -4.32 0.65 -26.75
C GLU A 28 -3.28 0.36 -25.66
N ILE A 29 -3.49 0.91 -24.45
CA ILE A 29 -2.63 0.63 -23.31
C ILE A 29 -2.78 -0.85 -22.91
N ALA A 30 -4.01 -1.31 -22.71
CA ALA A 30 -4.31 -2.67 -22.26
C ALA A 30 -3.77 -3.74 -23.21
N GLU A 31 -3.81 -3.50 -24.53
CA GLU A 31 -3.26 -4.40 -25.53
C GLU A 31 -1.77 -4.68 -25.32
N ARG A 32 -0.99 -3.66 -24.92
CA ARG A 32 0.45 -3.80 -24.65
C ARG A 32 0.73 -4.67 -23.43
N TYR A 33 -0.25 -4.86 -22.55
CA TYR A 33 -0.10 -5.62 -21.33
C TYR A 33 -0.74 -7.01 -21.41
N LYS A 34 -1.10 -7.52 -22.59
CA LYS A 34 -1.71 -8.86 -22.69
C LYS A 34 -0.75 -10.02 -22.46
N ASP A 35 0.52 -9.88 -22.81
CA ASP A 35 1.51 -10.95 -22.69
C ASP A 35 2.55 -10.62 -21.59
N PRO A 36 2.52 -11.33 -20.44
CA PRO A 36 3.49 -11.13 -19.37
C PRO A 36 4.95 -11.29 -19.79
N ASN A 37 5.25 -12.23 -20.70
CA ASN A 37 6.61 -12.47 -21.17
C ASN A 37 7.10 -11.34 -22.06
N GLN A 38 6.23 -10.84 -22.93
CA GLN A 38 6.55 -9.68 -23.77
C GLN A 38 6.78 -8.43 -22.93
N VAL A 39 5.91 -8.16 -21.96
CA VAL A 39 6.06 -7.03 -21.03
C VAL A 39 7.37 -7.12 -20.26
N ARG A 40 7.69 -8.28 -19.68
CA ARG A 40 8.97 -8.52 -19.00
C ARG A 40 10.15 -8.24 -19.94
N SER A 41 10.10 -8.74 -21.18
CA SER A 41 11.16 -8.51 -22.17
C SER A 41 11.37 -7.04 -22.51
N TRP A 42 10.29 -6.25 -22.64
CA TRP A 42 10.40 -4.82 -22.86
C TRP A 42 10.96 -4.09 -21.65
N MET A 43 10.49 -4.43 -20.45
CA MET A 43 10.88 -3.75 -19.22
C MET A 43 12.34 -4.05 -18.83
N GLN A 44 12.84 -5.26 -19.09
CA GLN A 44 14.25 -5.61 -18.91
C GLN A 44 15.21 -4.88 -19.85
N LYS A 45 14.72 -4.30 -20.96
CA LYS A 45 15.53 -3.47 -21.87
C LYS A 45 15.65 -2.03 -21.39
N VAL A 46 14.83 -1.61 -20.43
CA VAL A 46 14.89 -0.24 -19.91
C VAL A 46 16.11 -0.11 -19.01
N PRO A 47 17.03 0.83 -19.27
CA PRO A 47 18.26 0.94 -18.50
C PRO A 47 17.97 1.26 -17.02
N PRO A 48 18.79 0.71 -16.10
CA PRO A 48 18.65 0.98 -14.68
C PRO A 48 18.84 2.47 -14.40
N ILE A 49 18.26 2.93 -13.29
CA ILE A 49 18.51 4.28 -12.77
C ILE A 49 19.70 4.24 -11.82
N GLU A 50 20.45 5.34 -11.77
CA GLU A 50 21.50 5.52 -10.77
C GLU A 50 20.96 6.43 -9.66
N VAL A 51 20.96 5.93 -8.44
CA VAL A 51 20.57 6.67 -7.23
C VAL A 51 21.66 6.44 -6.20
N ASP A 52 22.27 7.52 -5.72
CA ASP A 52 23.36 7.50 -4.72
C ASP A 52 24.50 6.50 -5.08
N GLY A 53 24.88 6.46 -6.35
CA GLY A 53 25.95 5.57 -6.86
C GLY A 53 25.56 4.10 -6.96
N LYS A 54 24.28 3.75 -6.74
CA LYS A 54 23.76 2.40 -6.94
C LYS A 54 22.89 2.33 -8.18
N LYS A 55 23.09 1.28 -8.97
CA LYS A 55 22.20 0.95 -10.09
C LYS A 55 20.98 0.22 -9.55
N ILE A 56 19.80 0.75 -9.84
CA ILE A 56 18.51 0.18 -9.48
C ILE A 56 17.80 -0.22 -10.76
N GLU A 57 17.51 -1.52 -10.88
CA GLU A 57 16.70 -2.03 -11.98
C GLU A 57 15.30 -1.43 -11.93
N ARG A 58 14.76 -1.08 -13.11
CA ARG A 58 13.42 -0.47 -13.21
C ARG A 58 12.29 -1.49 -13.18
N TRP A 59 12.62 -2.78 -13.19
CA TRP A 59 11.68 -3.88 -13.24
C TRP A 59 12.04 -4.94 -12.21
N SER A 60 11.03 -5.37 -11.46
CA SER A 60 11.12 -6.52 -10.54
C SER A 60 9.77 -7.20 -10.56
N ASP A 61 9.76 -8.47 -10.98
CA ASP A 61 8.58 -9.24 -11.36
C ASP A 61 7.44 -9.16 -10.32
N GLU A 62 7.77 -9.21 -9.05
CA GLU A 62 6.84 -9.36 -7.92
C GLU A 62 6.39 -8.04 -7.28
N THR A 63 6.92 -6.91 -7.74
CA THR A 63 6.71 -5.62 -7.06
C THR A 63 5.45 -4.92 -7.54
N LEU A 64 4.78 -4.23 -6.62
CA LEU A 64 3.69 -3.32 -6.97
C LEU A 64 4.21 -2.01 -7.58
N ALA A 65 5.46 -1.63 -7.30
CA ALA A 65 6.04 -0.41 -7.85
C ALA A 65 6.21 -0.46 -9.37
N SER A 66 6.65 -1.61 -9.89
CA SER A 66 7.08 -1.72 -11.28
C SER A 66 7.11 -3.15 -11.79
N GLY A 67 6.27 -4.04 -11.25
CA GLY A 67 6.23 -5.47 -11.60
C GLY A 67 4.87 -5.94 -12.05
N PHE A 68 4.73 -7.26 -12.17
CA PHE A 68 3.48 -7.93 -12.54
C PHE A 68 2.34 -7.62 -11.58
N THR A 69 2.64 -7.48 -10.28
CA THR A 69 1.63 -7.17 -9.27
C THR A 69 0.89 -5.87 -9.55
N SER A 70 1.56 -4.86 -10.09
CA SER A 70 0.92 -3.60 -10.52
C SER A 70 -0.02 -3.81 -11.71
N ILE A 71 0.37 -4.70 -12.62
CA ILE A 71 -0.41 -5.04 -13.81
C ILE A 71 -1.64 -5.88 -13.42
N CYS A 72 -1.55 -6.72 -12.39
CA CYS A 72 -2.72 -7.40 -11.83
C CYS A 72 -3.81 -6.39 -11.39
N LEU A 73 -3.44 -5.21 -10.88
CA LEU A 73 -4.43 -4.17 -10.55
C LEU A 73 -5.13 -3.65 -11.80
N LEU A 74 -4.37 -3.39 -12.86
CA LEU A 74 -4.94 -2.97 -14.15
C LEU A 74 -5.88 -4.04 -14.71
N MET A 75 -5.45 -5.31 -14.73
CA MET A 75 -6.27 -6.41 -15.23
C MET A 75 -7.54 -6.63 -14.39
N GLY A 76 -7.46 -6.49 -13.07
CA GLY A 76 -8.63 -6.56 -12.19
C GLY A 76 -9.64 -5.44 -12.44
N GLU A 77 -9.16 -4.23 -12.68
CA GLU A 77 -10.05 -3.11 -13.06
C GLU A 77 -10.63 -3.27 -14.47
N LEU A 78 -9.86 -3.79 -15.42
CA LEU A 78 -10.35 -4.09 -16.77
C LEU A 78 -11.40 -5.20 -16.75
N ASP A 79 -11.19 -6.27 -15.98
CA ASP A 79 -12.19 -7.34 -15.75
C ASP A 79 -13.45 -6.78 -15.09
N ARG A 80 -13.32 -5.84 -14.16
CA ARG A 80 -14.49 -5.17 -13.54
C ARG A 80 -15.27 -4.32 -14.54
N LEU A 81 -14.59 -3.65 -15.46
CA LEU A 81 -15.20 -2.77 -16.46
C LEU A 81 -15.76 -3.55 -17.66
N TYR A 82 -15.10 -4.64 -18.05
CA TYR A 82 -15.38 -5.45 -19.23
C TYR A 82 -15.26 -6.95 -18.88
N PRO A 83 -16.20 -7.50 -18.10
CA PRO A 83 -16.08 -8.83 -17.48
C PRO A 83 -16.07 -10.00 -18.47
N ASP A 84 -16.48 -9.79 -19.71
CA ASP A 84 -16.59 -10.80 -20.75
C ASP A 84 -15.44 -10.74 -21.77
N ASP A 85 -14.51 -9.79 -21.62
CA ASP A 85 -13.41 -9.55 -22.58
C ASP A 85 -12.16 -10.42 -22.29
N GLY A 86 -12.24 -11.32 -21.30
CA GLY A 86 -11.17 -12.26 -20.95
C GLY A 86 -9.99 -11.66 -20.17
N TRP A 87 -10.18 -10.48 -19.55
CA TRP A 87 -9.15 -9.84 -18.73
C TRP A 87 -8.79 -10.63 -17.48
N ASP A 88 -9.70 -11.45 -16.96
CA ASP A 88 -9.41 -12.36 -15.86
C ASP A 88 -8.41 -13.46 -16.24
N ILE A 89 -8.49 -13.98 -17.46
CA ILE A 89 -7.54 -14.97 -18.00
C ILE A 89 -6.15 -14.33 -18.13
N ILE A 90 -6.07 -13.11 -18.67
CA ILE A 90 -4.80 -12.37 -18.77
C ILE A 90 -4.23 -12.07 -17.37
N GLY A 91 -5.08 -11.61 -16.45
CA GLY A 91 -4.71 -11.40 -15.05
C GLY A 91 -4.18 -12.67 -14.38
N HIS A 92 -4.78 -13.83 -14.67
CA HIS A 92 -4.31 -15.12 -14.16
C HIS A 92 -2.90 -15.46 -14.67
N GLN A 93 -2.57 -15.17 -15.93
CA GLN A 93 -1.22 -15.40 -16.46
C GLN A 93 -0.15 -14.56 -15.73
N TYR A 94 -0.47 -13.32 -15.36
CA TYR A 94 0.42 -12.52 -14.50
C TYR A 94 0.57 -13.12 -13.11
N LEU A 95 -0.52 -13.67 -12.56
CA LEU A 95 -0.48 -14.33 -11.26
C LEU A 95 0.39 -15.60 -11.29
N GLU A 96 0.35 -16.38 -12.37
CA GLU A 96 1.26 -17.52 -12.57
C GLU A 96 2.73 -17.07 -12.57
N GLN A 97 3.07 -15.93 -13.19
CA GLN A 97 4.43 -15.39 -13.15
C GLN A 97 4.85 -15.01 -11.72
N ILE A 98 3.95 -14.40 -10.93
CA ILE A 98 4.21 -14.08 -9.53
C ILE A 98 4.39 -15.37 -8.72
N GLN A 99 3.55 -16.39 -8.93
CA GLN A 99 3.68 -17.67 -8.26
C GLN A 99 5.04 -18.32 -8.54
N ILE A 100 5.44 -18.38 -9.81
CA ILE A 100 6.77 -18.91 -10.21
C ILE A 100 7.89 -18.15 -9.52
N PHE A 101 7.79 -16.81 -9.43
CA PHE A 101 8.77 -16.01 -8.70
C PHE A 101 8.83 -16.39 -7.22
N VAL A 102 7.68 -16.44 -6.55
CA VAL A 102 7.57 -16.75 -5.11
C VAL A 102 8.10 -18.16 -4.81
N GLU A 103 7.81 -19.14 -5.65
CA GLU A 103 8.30 -20.51 -5.49
C GLU A 103 9.82 -20.63 -5.68
N ARG A 104 10.40 -19.81 -6.57
CA ARG A 104 11.84 -19.88 -6.89
C ARG A 104 12.71 -19.04 -5.98
N GLN A 105 12.27 -17.83 -5.66
CA GLN A 105 13.09 -16.84 -4.93
C GLN A 105 12.60 -16.62 -3.50
N GLY A 106 11.37 -17.03 -3.18
CA GLY A 106 10.72 -16.66 -1.94
C GLY A 106 10.34 -15.18 -1.91
N ILE A 107 9.96 -14.69 -0.73
CA ILE A 107 9.64 -13.28 -0.50
C ILE A 107 10.42 -12.80 0.71
N HIS A 108 11.12 -11.69 0.55
CA HIS A 108 12.01 -11.14 1.59
C HIS A 108 11.54 -9.78 2.12
N ASN A 109 10.46 -9.23 1.57
CA ASN A 109 9.92 -7.93 1.92
C ASN A 109 8.40 -8.03 2.14
N VAL A 110 7.89 -7.33 3.14
CA VAL A 110 6.45 -7.27 3.48
C VAL A 110 5.81 -5.93 3.16
N SER A 111 6.56 -5.02 2.54
CA SER A 111 6.09 -3.70 2.16
C SER A 111 5.03 -3.73 1.07
N LEU A 112 4.26 -2.65 0.98
CA LEU A 112 3.21 -2.51 -0.02
C LEU A 112 3.79 -2.44 -1.44
N TYR A 113 4.86 -1.68 -1.66
CA TYR A 113 5.36 -1.43 -3.01
C TYR A 113 6.32 -2.50 -3.53
N SER A 114 6.99 -3.24 -2.63
CA SER A 114 8.08 -4.14 -3.01
C SER A 114 8.00 -5.51 -2.34
N GLY A 115 6.84 -5.91 -1.81
CA GLY A 115 6.74 -7.10 -0.99
C GLY A 115 5.37 -7.77 -0.97
N LEU A 116 5.22 -8.71 -0.03
CA LEU A 116 4.05 -9.56 0.14
C LEU A 116 2.73 -8.78 0.26
N ALA A 117 2.74 -7.59 0.87
CA ALA A 117 1.56 -6.73 0.94
C ALA A 117 1.07 -6.31 -0.47
N GLY A 118 2.00 -5.95 -1.35
CA GLY A 118 1.68 -5.65 -2.75
C GLY A 118 1.11 -6.87 -3.46
N ILE A 119 1.75 -8.03 -3.30
CA ILE A 119 1.31 -9.29 -3.91
C ILE A 119 -0.12 -9.64 -3.48
N LEU A 120 -0.43 -9.56 -2.18
CA LEU A 120 -1.78 -9.75 -1.64
C LEU A 120 -2.80 -8.81 -2.28
N LEU A 121 -2.43 -7.53 -2.47
CA LEU A 121 -3.28 -6.56 -3.14
C LEU A 121 -3.54 -6.91 -4.61
N GLY A 122 -2.50 -7.33 -5.34
CA GLY A 122 -2.63 -7.76 -6.73
C GLY A 122 -3.54 -8.97 -6.89
N ILE A 123 -3.37 -9.99 -6.04
CA ILE A 123 -4.25 -11.17 -6.03
C ILE A 123 -5.68 -10.78 -5.69
N TYR A 124 -5.86 -9.93 -4.68
CA TYR A 124 -7.19 -9.46 -4.29
C TYR A 124 -7.88 -8.69 -5.44
N ALA A 125 -7.16 -7.86 -6.19
CA ALA A 125 -7.73 -7.16 -7.34
C ALA A 125 -8.27 -8.12 -8.43
N LEU A 126 -7.59 -9.25 -8.64
CA LEU A 126 -8.04 -10.30 -9.58
C LEU A 126 -9.11 -11.23 -8.99
N SER A 127 -9.36 -11.15 -7.68
CA SER A 127 -10.18 -12.14 -6.97
C SER A 127 -11.69 -11.98 -7.15
N ARG A 128 -12.14 -10.94 -7.88
CA ARG A 128 -13.56 -10.51 -7.92
C ARG A 128 -14.15 -10.43 -6.51
N ASN A 129 -13.61 -9.52 -5.70
CA ASN A 129 -14.00 -9.30 -4.29
C ASN A 129 -13.87 -10.55 -3.39
N GLY A 130 -12.79 -11.32 -3.54
CA GLY A 130 -12.47 -12.48 -2.72
C GLY A 130 -13.21 -13.76 -3.09
N THR A 131 -13.88 -13.79 -4.24
CA THR A 131 -14.60 -14.98 -4.73
C THR A 131 -13.71 -15.97 -5.49
N ARG A 132 -12.48 -15.56 -5.82
CA ARG A 132 -11.43 -16.39 -6.44
C ARG A 132 -10.15 -16.36 -5.62
N TYR A 133 -9.27 -17.34 -5.86
CA TYR A 133 -7.94 -17.45 -5.26
C TYR A 133 -7.92 -17.51 -3.72
N GLN A 134 -9.00 -17.95 -3.08
CA GLN A 134 -9.13 -17.96 -1.61
C GLN A 134 -7.99 -18.73 -0.95
N GLY A 135 -7.66 -19.93 -1.44
CA GLY A 135 -6.56 -20.73 -0.87
C GLY A 135 -5.20 -20.03 -0.94
N MET A 136 -4.91 -19.33 -2.05
CA MET A 136 -3.67 -18.57 -2.20
C MET A 136 -3.67 -17.33 -1.29
N LEU A 137 -4.77 -16.58 -1.27
CA LEU A 137 -4.95 -15.43 -0.39
C LEU A 137 -4.80 -15.82 1.08
N ASP A 138 -5.44 -16.91 1.52
CA ASP A 138 -5.39 -17.36 2.91
C ASP A 138 -3.99 -17.83 3.31
N SER A 139 -3.29 -18.53 2.42
CA SER A 139 -1.92 -18.99 2.68
C SER A 139 -0.96 -17.81 2.81
N LEU A 140 -1.00 -16.89 1.85
CA LEU A 140 -0.12 -15.72 1.85
C LEU A 140 -0.49 -14.72 2.95
N ALA A 141 -1.77 -14.56 3.27
CA ALA A 141 -2.21 -13.71 4.38
C ALA A 141 -1.77 -14.27 5.73
N SER A 142 -1.85 -15.58 5.94
CA SER A 142 -1.34 -16.21 7.17
C SER A 142 0.17 -16.01 7.31
N TRP A 143 0.91 -16.18 6.22
CA TRP A 143 2.36 -15.91 6.22
C TRP A 143 2.68 -14.43 6.48
N TYR A 144 1.90 -13.52 5.91
CA TYR A 144 2.01 -12.09 6.17
C TYR A 144 1.76 -11.75 7.63
N GLU A 145 0.72 -12.35 8.23
CA GLU A 145 0.36 -12.16 9.65
C GLU A 145 1.52 -12.51 10.58
N GLU A 146 2.19 -13.63 10.32
CA GLU A 146 3.35 -14.08 11.07
C GLU A 146 4.51 -13.07 10.98
N ILE A 147 4.97 -12.77 9.75
CA ILE A 147 6.14 -11.90 9.55
C ILE A 147 5.89 -10.50 10.11
N VAL A 148 4.72 -9.91 9.84
CA VAL A 148 4.42 -8.55 10.25
C VAL A 148 4.30 -8.44 11.76
N SER A 149 3.73 -9.43 12.44
CA SER A 149 3.65 -9.43 13.91
C SER A 149 5.04 -9.31 14.56
N HIS A 150 6.04 -10.02 14.02
CA HIS A 150 7.43 -9.88 14.47
C HIS A 150 7.99 -8.49 14.13
N LYS A 151 7.73 -7.99 12.92
CA LYS A 151 8.22 -6.68 12.46
C LYS A 151 7.68 -5.51 13.28
N LEU A 152 6.40 -5.53 13.68
CA LEU A 152 5.81 -4.51 14.55
C LEU A 152 6.48 -4.46 15.93
N THR A 153 6.84 -5.63 16.47
CA THR A 153 7.58 -5.73 17.75
C THR A 153 8.96 -5.10 17.63
N LEU A 154 9.67 -5.35 16.51
CA LEU A 154 10.95 -4.70 16.24
C LEU A 154 10.80 -3.19 16.11
N TYR A 155 9.81 -2.70 15.37
CA TYR A 155 9.57 -1.26 15.21
C TYR A 155 9.26 -0.55 16.52
N ARG A 156 8.52 -1.21 17.43
CA ARG A 156 8.33 -0.69 18.79
C ARG A 156 9.67 -0.52 19.52
N ASN A 157 10.52 -1.54 19.49
CA ASN A 157 11.81 -1.52 20.17
C ASN A 157 12.75 -0.46 19.56
N GLU A 158 12.80 -0.35 18.23
CA GLU A 158 13.58 0.68 17.53
C GLU A 158 13.13 2.09 17.91
N TRP A 159 11.82 2.31 17.97
CA TRP A 159 11.25 3.59 18.41
C TRP A 159 11.66 3.93 19.85
N GLN A 160 11.52 2.98 20.79
CA GLN A 160 11.88 3.17 22.20
C GLN A 160 13.37 3.53 22.38
N ASN A 161 14.22 3.05 21.47
CA ASN A 161 15.65 3.36 21.45
C ASN A 161 16.00 4.61 20.61
N GLY A 162 15.01 5.38 20.14
CA GLY A 162 15.21 6.61 19.37
C GLY A 162 15.67 6.38 17.92
N ARG A 163 15.53 5.17 17.38
CA ARG A 163 16.00 4.77 16.04
C ARG A 163 14.87 4.76 15.00
N LEU A 164 14.18 5.90 14.87
CA LEU A 164 13.13 6.06 13.86
C LEU A 164 13.72 6.32 12.47
N GLN A 165 13.24 5.58 11.47
CA GLN A 165 13.53 5.82 10.05
C GLN A 165 12.24 6.08 9.26
N MET A 166 12.31 6.90 8.21
CA MET A 166 11.16 7.20 7.35
C MET A 166 10.51 5.94 6.78
N SER A 167 11.35 4.99 6.34
CA SER A 167 10.94 3.70 5.80
C SER A 167 10.14 2.83 6.77
N GLN A 168 10.14 3.14 8.07
CA GLN A 168 9.35 2.42 9.05
C GLN A 168 7.89 2.88 9.09
N TYR A 169 7.57 4.12 8.74
CA TYR A 169 6.20 4.66 8.85
C TYR A 169 5.56 5.07 7.52
N ASP A 170 6.35 5.21 6.45
CA ASP A 170 5.82 5.60 5.14
C ASP A 170 4.85 4.55 4.54
N THR A 171 4.23 4.91 3.42
CA THR A 171 3.30 4.04 2.69
C THR A 171 4.02 3.03 1.79
N ILE A 172 5.26 3.32 1.40
CA ILE A 172 6.01 2.52 0.41
C ILE A 172 6.53 1.24 1.07
N SER A 173 7.26 1.40 2.17
CA SER A 173 8.01 0.38 2.91
C SER A 173 7.45 0.09 4.30
N GLY A 174 6.74 1.06 4.89
CA GLY A 174 6.45 1.12 6.31
C GLY A 174 5.02 0.77 6.73
N LEU A 175 4.73 1.16 7.98
CA LEU A 175 3.49 0.90 8.70
C LEU A 175 2.23 1.39 7.98
N ALA A 176 2.29 2.50 7.25
CA ALA A 176 1.11 3.00 6.55
C ALA A 176 0.69 2.05 5.42
N GLY A 177 1.67 1.48 4.70
CA GLY A 177 1.42 0.46 3.68
C GLY A 177 0.94 -0.86 4.28
N ILE A 178 1.53 -1.28 5.40
CA ILE A 178 1.10 -2.46 6.16
C ILE A 178 -0.36 -2.30 6.59
N GLY A 179 -0.68 -1.20 7.27
CA GLY A 179 -2.03 -0.93 7.75
C GLY A 179 -3.08 -0.91 6.62
N ARG A 180 -2.71 -0.39 5.44
CA ARG A 180 -3.60 -0.41 4.27
C ARG A 180 -4.00 -1.83 3.87
N ILE A 181 -3.05 -2.75 3.79
CA ILE A 181 -3.35 -4.15 3.43
C ILE A 181 -4.07 -4.87 4.55
N THR A 182 -3.70 -4.62 5.79
CA THR A 182 -4.39 -5.20 6.95
C THR A 182 -5.88 -4.85 6.98
N MET A 183 -6.25 -3.61 6.65
CA MET A 183 -7.65 -3.21 6.54
C MET A 183 -8.43 -3.96 5.45
N LEU A 184 -7.77 -4.37 4.37
CA LEU A 184 -8.41 -5.13 3.29
C LEU A 184 -8.85 -6.53 3.74
N PHE A 185 -8.17 -7.08 4.74
CA PHE A 185 -8.38 -8.41 5.31
C PHE A 185 -8.80 -8.35 6.78
N LEU A 186 -9.49 -7.28 7.20
CA LEU A 186 -9.79 -7.02 8.62
C LEU A 186 -10.70 -8.09 9.27
N ASN A 187 -11.40 -8.88 8.46
CA ASN A 187 -12.17 -10.04 8.90
C ASN A 187 -11.29 -11.17 9.44
N ARG A 188 -9.99 -11.19 9.11
CA ARG A 188 -9.04 -12.16 9.65
C ARG A 188 -8.54 -11.70 11.02
N PRO A 189 -8.60 -12.55 12.08
CA PRO A 189 -8.17 -12.16 13.42
C PRO A 189 -6.70 -11.69 13.50
N GLY A 190 -5.79 -12.35 12.77
CA GLY A 190 -4.37 -11.98 12.74
C GLY A 190 -4.16 -10.59 12.15
N MET A 191 -4.81 -10.30 11.02
CA MET A 191 -4.81 -8.96 10.43
C MET A 191 -5.43 -7.92 11.39
N ASN A 192 -6.58 -8.20 12.00
CA ASN A 192 -7.17 -7.28 12.97
C ASN A 192 -6.20 -6.90 14.10
N SER A 193 -5.47 -7.88 14.66
CA SER A 193 -4.44 -7.62 15.68
C SER A 193 -3.28 -6.77 15.15
N ILE A 194 -2.83 -7.00 13.92
CA ILE A 194 -1.80 -6.18 13.26
C ILE A 194 -2.26 -4.74 13.09
N TRP A 195 -3.52 -4.52 12.75
CA TRP A 195 -4.10 -3.20 12.58
C TRP A 195 -4.10 -2.44 13.90
N GLU A 196 -4.56 -3.06 14.98
CA GLU A 196 -4.56 -2.47 16.32
C GLU A 196 -3.14 -2.07 16.76
N LYS A 197 -2.16 -2.97 16.62
CA LYS A 197 -0.76 -2.69 16.94
C LYS A 197 -0.15 -1.59 16.05
N THR A 198 -0.56 -1.52 14.78
CA THR A 198 -0.11 -0.48 13.85
C THR A 198 -0.64 0.90 14.29
N ILE A 199 -1.91 0.99 14.70
CA ILE A 199 -2.49 2.22 15.23
C ILE A 199 -1.83 2.62 16.56
N GLU A 200 -1.57 1.66 17.45
CA GLU A 200 -0.87 1.93 18.70
C GLU A 200 0.54 2.50 18.45
N LEU A 201 1.27 1.94 17.49
CA LEU A 201 2.57 2.47 17.07
C LEU A 201 2.47 3.89 16.51
N PHE A 202 1.48 4.18 15.65
CA PHE A 202 1.26 5.55 15.18
C PHE A 202 0.93 6.52 16.32
N GLN A 203 0.15 6.10 17.32
CA GLN A 203 -0.13 6.92 18.51
C GLN A 203 1.14 7.21 19.30
N ILE A 204 2.00 6.20 19.50
CA ILE A 204 3.31 6.35 20.15
C ILE A 204 4.19 7.32 19.36
N MET A 205 4.23 7.19 18.03
CA MET A 205 5.03 8.06 17.15
C MET A 205 4.55 9.51 17.14
N CYS A 206 3.24 9.72 17.28
CA CYS A 206 2.58 11.03 17.30
C CYS A 206 2.42 11.61 18.71
N GLY A 207 2.76 10.86 19.77
CA GLY A 207 2.64 11.28 21.16
C GLY A 207 3.44 12.56 21.45
N GLU A 208 3.05 13.30 22.49
CA GLU A 208 3.70 14.56 22.85
C GLU A 208 5.21 14.36 23.02
N LYS A 209 5.98 14.89 22.06
CA LYS A 209 7.38 15.20 22.28
C LYS A 209 7.39 16.20 23.43
N LYS A 210 7.77 15.78 24.64
CA LYS A 210 8.23 16.71 25.68
C LYS A 210 9.24 17.62 24.96
N ARG A 211 8.86 18.89 24.78
CA ARG A 211 9.72 19.90 24.19
C ARG A 211 10.97 19.96 25.05
N VAL A 212 12.03 19.26 24.67
CA VAL A 212 13.37 19.72 24.97
C VAL A 212 13.51 20.96 24.10
N VAL A 213 13.14 22.09 24.70
CA VAL A 213 13.49 23.41 24.21
C VAL A 213 15.02 23.46 24.26
N THR A 214 15.64 23.26 23.12
CA THR A 214 16.79 24.07 22.74
C THR A 214 16.56 24.46 21.29
N GLN A 215 16.45 25.78 21.10
CA GLN A 215 16.26 26.50 19.85
C GLN A 215 16.96 25.79 18.67
N TYR A 216 16.26 25.52 17.56
CA TYR A 216 16.79 25.72 16.19
C TYR A 216 15.85 25.26 15.05
N LEU A 217 14.71 24.60 15.30
CA LEU A 217 13.84 24.14 14.19
C LEU A 217 12.43 24.76 14.21
N LEU A 218 12.35 26.07 14.47
CA LEU A 218 11.09 26.84 14.44
C LEU A 218 10.88 27.56 13.09
N GLY A 219 11.17 26.90 11.97
CA GLY A 219 11.19 27.57 10.65
C GLY A 219 10.44 26.89 9.50
N ILE A 220 10.33 25.55 9.45
CA ILE A 220 10.10 24.90 8.14
C ILE A 220 8.73 24.23 7.95
N PHE A 221 7.95 23.89 9.00
CA PHE A 221 6.79 23.00 8.79
C PHE A 221 5.38 23.53 9.14
N LEU A 222 5.22 24.78 9.59
CA LEU A 222 3.91 25.30 10.03
C LEU A 222 3.49 26.59 9.32
N ARG A 223 3.37 26.56 7.98
CA ARG A 223 2.75 27.70 7.27
C ARG A 223 1.27 27.56 6.93
N ASN A 224 0.61 26.39 6.98
CA ASN A 224 -0.77 26.33 6.44
C ASN A 224 -1.75 25.35 7.10
N VAL A 225 -1.84 25.25 8.43
CA VAL A 225 -3.07 24.72 9.04
C VAL A 225 -3.37 25.43 10.38
N SER A 226 -4.43 26.24 10.39
CA SER A 226 -4.97 26.87 11.60
C SER A 226 -5.92 25.90 12.31
N PHE A 227 -5.49 25.29 13.41
CA PHE A 227 -6.40 24.56 14.31
C PHE A 227 -7.06 25.54 15.29
N LYS A 228 -8.39 25.66 15.22
CA LYS A 228 -9.21 26.35 16.22
C LYS A 228 -9.05 25.64 17.58
N LYS A 229 -8.68 26.40 18.62
CA LYS A 229 -8.69 25.98 20.02
C LYS A 229 -10.05 25.38 20.39
N VAL A 230 -10.09 24.13 20.81
CA VAL A 230 -11.19 23.58 21.60
C VAL A 230 -10.81 23.71 23.08
N LYS A 231 -11.70 24.37 23.83
CA LYS A 231 -11.57 24.70 25.25
C LYS A 231 -11.93 23.50 26.15
N ASN A 232 -11.26 23.48 27.30
CA ASN A 232 -11.68 22.95 28.61
C ASN A 232 -11.49 21.44 28.88
N TYR A 233 -10.38 21.12 29.55
CA TYR A 233 -10.39 20.13 30.63
C TYR A 233 -9.86 20.79 31.91
N ASN A 234 -10.64 20.60 32.99
CA ASN A 234 -10.41 21.09 34.35
C ASN A 234 -9.16 20.45 34.95
N ILE A 235 -8.18 21.24 35.36
CA ILE A 235 -7.05 20.79 36.17
C ILE A 235 -7.35 21.15 37.63
N PRO A 236 -7.35 20.19 38.58
CA PRO A 236 -7.60 20.48 39.98
C PRO A 236 -6.48 21.33 40.58
N LYS A 237 -6.87 22.37 41.34
CA LYS A 237 -6.00 23.23 42.12
C LYS A 237 -5.35 22.45 43.27
N ALA A 238 -4.04 22.25 43.18
CA ALA A 238 -3.11 22.12 44.30
C ALA A 238 -1.73 22.41 43.67
N ILE A 239 -0.88 23.32 44.14
CA ILE A 239 -0.47 23.66 45.50
C ILE A 239 -0.08 25.14 45.50
N LEU A 240 -0.54 25.89 46.50
CA LEU A 240 0.03 27.18 46.91
C LEU A 240 1.40 26.94 47.53
N ILE A 241 2.43 27.64 47.06
CA ILE A 241 3.30 28.61 47.74
C ILE A 241 4.21 29.21 46.66
#